data_AF-A0A821CS37-F1
#
_entry.id   AF-A0A821CS37-F1
#
_cell.length_a   1.000
_cell.length_b   1.000
_cell.length_c   1.000
_cell.angle_alpha   90.00
_cell.angle_beta   90.00
_cell.angle_gamma   90.00
#
_symmetry.space_group_name_H-M   'P 1'
#
loop_
_entity.id
_entity.type
_entity.pdbx_description
1 polymer ?
#
loop_
_entity_poly.entity_id
_entity_poly.type
_entity_poly.pdbx_seq_one_letter_code
_entity_poly.pdbx_strand_id
1 'polypeptide(L)'
;SIPPGFAHGYCTLKTDSTIAYKLTNFYSAEYDAGTAWNDLTLGINWPVDPSNAIISDKDRSLPAFGNLPPLFTYTEFIQAMTDI
;
A
#
# COMPACT_ATOMS: atom_id res chain seq x y z
N SER A 1 -13.59 2.17 3.76
CA SER A 1 -12.63 3.24 3.45
C SER A 1 -11.27 2.80 3.96
N ILE A 2 -10.19 3.11 3.24
CA ILE A 2 -8.82 2.89 3.72
C ILE A 2 -8.36 4.22 4.34
N PRO A 3 -7.97 4.26 5.63
CA PRO A 3 -7.52 5.50 6.24
C PRO A 3 -6.18 5.98 5.66
N PRO A 4 -5.87 7.29 5.71
CA PRO A 4 -4.54 7.78 5.39
C PRO A 4 -3.46 7.07 6.23
N GLY A 5 -2.32 6.77 5.63
CA GLY A 5 -1.22 6.08 6.29
C GLY A 5 -1.27 4.55 6.23
N PHE A 6 -2.34 3.95 5.70
CA PHE A 6 -2.44 2.51 5.51
C PHE A 6 -2.10 2.10 4.08
N ALA A 7 -1.23 1.11 3.94
CA ALA A 7 -0.91 0.51 2.65
C ALA A 7 -2.08 -0.35 2.14
N HIS A 8 -2.25 -0.39 0.83
CA HIS A 8 -3.24 -1.25 0.16
C HIS A 8 -2.62 -1.94 -1.06
N GLY A 9 -2.93 -3.23 -1.23
CA GLY A 9 -2.47 -4.04 -2.37
C GLY A 9 -3.58 -4.99 -2.83
N TYR A 10 -3.58 -5.32 -4.12
CA TYR A 10 -4.59 -6.17 -4.73
C TYR A 10 -3.94 -7.25 -5.61
N CYS A 11 -4.56 -8.44 -5.64
CA CYS A 11 -4.23 -9.52 -6.56
C CYS A 11 -5.51 -9.89 -7.32
N THR A 12 -5.52 -9.68 -8.64
CA THR A 12 -6.66 -10.01 -9.49
C THR A 12 -6.65 -11.50 -9.82
N LEU A 13 -7.76 -12.20 -9.56
CA LEU A 13 -7.88 -13.65 -9.77
C LEU A 13 -8.41 -14.06 -11.16
N LYS A 14 -8.86 -13.07 -11.95
CA LYS A 14 -9.42 -13.26 -13.29
C LYS A 14 -8.83 -12.24 -14.24
N THR A 15 -8.72 -12.60 -15.50
CA THR A 15 -8.40 -11.65 -16.58
C THR A 15 -9.47 -10.57 -16.64
N ASP A 16 -9.10 -9.39 -17.13
CA ASP A 16 -10.01 -8.25 -17.33
C ASP A 16 -10.71 -7.75 -16.06
N SER A 17 -10.07 -7.96 -14.91
CA SER A 17 -10.54 -7.41 -13.64
C SER A 17 -10.35 -5.89 -13.61
N THR A 18 -11.40 -5.15 -13.23
CA THR A 18 -11.35 -3.68 -13.05
C THR A 18 -11.39 -3.32 -11.58
N ILE A 19 -10.45 -2.48 -11.15
CA ILE A 19 -10.45 -1.87 -9.81
C ILE A 19 -10.76 -0.38 -9.98
N ALA A 20 -11.76 0.11 -9.25
CA ALA A 20 -12.13 1.52 -9.22
C ALA A 20 -12.23 1.98 -7.76
N TYR A 21 -11.64 3.14 -7.47
CA TYR A 21 -11.67 3.75 -6.14
C TYR A 21 -11.77 5.27 -6.24
N LYS A 22 -12.32 5.88 -5.19
CA LYS A 22 -12.33 7.34 -5.02
C LYS A 22 -11.18 7.74 -4.12
N LEU A 23 -10.50 8.82 -4.50
CA LEU A 23 -9.42 9.41 -3.72
C LEU A 23 -9.90 10.69 -3.05
N THR A 24 -9.34 10.99 -1.88
CA THR A 24 -9.56 12.26 -1.18
C THR A 24 -8.69 13.40 -1.73
N ASN A 25 -7.61 13.06 -2.44
CA ASN A 25 -6.65 14.00 -3.02
C ASN A 25 -6.23 13.57 -4.44
N PHE A 26 -5.64 14.50 -5.18
CA PHE A 26 -5.01 14.22 -6.47
C PHE A 26 -3.74 13.39 -6.31
N TYR A 27 -3.41 12.63 -7.35
CA TYR A 27 -2.17 11.87 -7.40
C TYR A 27 -0.95 12.80 -7.45
N SER A 28 0.09 12.44 -6.69
CA SER A 28 1.43 13.03 -6.79
C SER A 28 2.46 11.92 -6.65
N ALA A 29 3.29 11.74 -7.69
CA ALA A 29 4.33 10.71 -7.71
C ALA A 29 5.39 10.92 -6.61
N GLU A 30 5.64 12.16 -6.20
CA GLU A 30 6.59 12.53 -5.14
C GLU A 30 6.12 12.05 -3.75
N TYR A 31 4.80 12.00 -3.54
CA TYR A 31 4.18 11.58 -2.28
C TYR A 31 3.65 10.15 -2.31
N ASP A 32 3.96 9.39 -3.37
CA ASP A 32 3.53 8.00 -3.52
C ASP A 32 4.64 7.05 -3.06
N ALA A 33 4.35 6.28 -2.02
CA ALA A 33 5.28 5.34 -1.40
C ALA A 33 4.59 3.98 -1.18
N GLY A 34 5.40 2.92 -1.13
CA GLY A 34 4.91 1.57 -0.92
C GLY A 34 6.00 0.64 -0.42
N THR A 35 5.63 -0.62 -0.21
CA THR A 35 6.51 -1.71 0.22
C THR A 35 6.44 -2.86 -0.77
N ALA A 36 7.48 -3.69 -0.81
CA ALA A 36 7.50 -4.93 -1.55
C ALA A 36 6.29 -5.79 -1.16
N TRP A 37 5.43 -6.06 -2.14
CA TRP A 37 4.17 -6.77 -1.92
C TRP A 37 4.39 -8.22 -1.42
N ASN A 38 5.49 -8.85 -1.83
CA ASN A 38 5.87 -10.22 -1.50
C ASN A 38 6.86 -10.32 -0.33
N ASP A 39 6.96 -9.28 0.50
CA ASP A 39 7.76 -9.34 1.71
C ASP A 39 7.18 -10.38 2.68
N LEU A 40 7.97 -11.44 2.95
CA LEU A 40 7.57 -12.54 3.82
C LEU A 40 7.32 -12.11 5.26
N THR A 41 7.91 -11.00 5.71
CA THR A 41 7.70 -10.45 7.06
C THR A 41 6.28 -9.92 7.27
N LEU A 42 5.58 -9.57 6.19
CA LEU A 42 4.17 -9.15 6.24
C LEU A 42 3.22 -10.34 6.43
N GLY A 43 3.67 -11.58 6.18
CA GLY A 43 2.86 -12.78 6.37
C GLY A 43 1.62 -12.88 5.47
N ILE A 44 1.60 -12.18 4.33
CA ILE A 44 0.44 -12.16 3.42
C ILE A 44 0.51 -13.36 2.48
N ASN A 45 -0.49 -14.23 2.55
CA ASN A 45 -0.63 -15.37 1.65
C ASN A 45 -1.30 -14.95 0.34
N TRP A 46 -0.52 -14.38 -0.58
CA TRP A 46 -1.02 -14.00 -1.90
C TRP A 46 -1.36 -15.23 -2.75
N PRO A 47 -2.52 -15.25 -3.45
CA PRO A 47 -2.95 -16.36 -4.30
C PRO A 47 -2.25 -16.35 -5.66
N VAL A 48 -0.96 -16.06 -5.70
CA VAL A 48 -0.13 -16.00 -6.90
C VAL A 48 1.32 -16.33 -6.53
N ASP A 49 1.99 -17.11 -7.38
CA ASP A 49 3.43 -17.32 -7.25
C ASP A 49 4.19 -16.02 -7.62
N PRO A 50 5.14 -15.54 -6.81
CA PRO A 50 5.95 -14.37 -7.12
C PRO A 50 6.62 -14.39 -8.50
N SER A 51 7.01 -15.56 -9.03
CA SER A 51 7.61 -15.68 -10.36
C SER A 51 6.61 -15.42 -11.49
N ASN A 52 5.32 -15.60 -11.22
CA ASN A 52 4.24 -15.46 -12.20
C ASN A 52 3.48 -14.12 -12.04
N ALA A 53 3.76 -13.35 -10.99
CA ALA A 53 3.12 -12.08 -10.73
C ALA A 53 3.50 -11.03 -11.79
N ILE A 54 2.48 -10.47 -12.44
CA ILE A 54 2.63 -9.33 -13.34
C ILE A 54 2.52 -8.07 -12.48
N ILE A 55 3.64 -7.39 -12.30
CA ILE A 55 3.76 -6.18 -11.47
C ILE A 55 4.48 -5.08 -12.25
N SER A 56 4.18 -3.83 -11.89
CA SER A 56 4.81 -2.65 -12.50
C SER A 56 6.28 -2.54 -12.13
N ASP A 57 7.07 -1.80 -12.92
CA ASP A 57 8.48 -1.53 -12.60
C ASP A 57 8.62 -0.74 -11.29
N LYS A 58 7.65 0.16 -11.00
CA LYS A 58 7.57 0.87 -9.73
C LYS A 58 7.50 -0.12 -8.57
N ASP A 59 6.55 -1.05 -8.60
CA ASP A 59 6.34 -2.02 -7.51
C ASP A 59 7.50 -3.00 -7.36
N ARG A 60 8.19 -3.35 -8.45
CA ARG A 60 9.43 -4.15 -8.41
C ARG A 60 10.56 -3.46 -7.65
N SER A 61 10.56 -2.13 -7.61
CA SER A 61 11.61 -1.32 -6.98
C SER A 61 11.31 -0.91 -5.54
N LEU A 62 10.11 -1.24 -5.02
CA LEU A 62 9.73 -0.88 -3.65
C LEU A 62 10.58 -1.65 -2.63
N PRO A 63 10.99 -1.01 -1.52
CA PRO A 63 11.80 -1.66 -0.49
C PRO A 63 10.99 -2.68 0.31
N ALA A 64 11.68 -3.61 0.97
CA ALA A 64 11.08 -4.44 2.02
C ALA A 64 10.48 -3.57 3.13
N PHE A 65 9.45 -4.07 3.82
CA PHE A 65 8.68 -3.35 4.83
C PHE A 65 9.57 -2.83 5.96
N GLY A 66 10.53 -3.65 6.41
CA GLY A 66 11.50 -3.28 7.44
C GLY A 66 12.49 -2.18 7.03
N ASN A 67 12.57 -1.85 5.74
CA ASN A 67 13.48 -0.84 5.20
C ASN A 67 12.76 0.46 4.80
N LEU A 68 11.47 0.60 5.12
CA LEU A 68 10.74 1.82 4.85
C LEU A 68 11.26 2.98 5.71
N PRO A 69 11.43 4.18 5.14
CA PRO A 69 11.65 5.37 5.94
C PRO A 69 10.36 5.73 6.71
N PRO A 70 10.42 6.64 7.68
CA PRO A 70 9.22 7.24 8.27
C PRO A 70 8.41 7.95 7.18
N LEU A 71 7.27 7.37 6.78
CA LEU A 71 6.40 7.92 5.71
C LEU A 71 5.32 8.86 6.25
N PHE A 72 4.88 8.65 7.48
CA PHE A 72 3.79 9.40 8.09
C PHE A 72 4.16 9.81 9.52
N THR A 73 3.79 11.02 9.91
CA THR A 73 3.83 11.48 11.30
C THR A 73 2.42 11.47 11.85
N TYR A 74 2.19 10.66 12.88
CA TYR A 74 0.87 10.54 13.50
C TYR A 74 0.77 11.50 14.69
N THR A 75 0.54 12.78 14.41
CA THR A 75 0.43 13.81 15.46
C THR A 75 -1.02 14.17 15.80
N GLU A 76 -2.00 13.82 14.95
CA GLU A 76 -3.37 14.35 15.03
C GLU A 76 -4.41 13.48 15.76
N PHE A 77 -4.05 12.30 16.26
CA PHE A 77 -5.02 11.44 16.96
C PHE A 77 -5.19 11.74 18.45
N ILE A 78 -4.32 12.55 19.04
CA ILE A 78 -4.50 13.00 20.43
C ILE A 78 -5.58 14.10 20.50
N GLN A 79 -5.73 14.94 19.47
CA GLN A 79 -6.74 16.01 19.48
C GLN A 79 -8.18 15.45 19.40
N ALA A 80 -8.40 14.39 18.62
CA ALA A 80 -9.72 13.75 18.49
C ALA A 80 -10.14 12.92 19.73
N MET A 81 -9.20 12.57 20.63
CA MET A 81 -9.51 11.90 21.91
C MET A 81 -9.64 12.88 23.09
N THR A 82 -9.22 14.14 22.94
CA THR A 82 -9.47 15.20 23.94
C THR A 82 -10.83 15.88 23.78
N ASP A 83 -11.53 15.63 22.67
CA ASP A 83 -12.87 16.17 22.38
C ASP A 83 -14.00 15.14 22.60
N ILE A 84 -13.77 14.10 23.41
CA ILE A 84 -14.79 13.15 23.91
C ILE A 84 -14.80 13.17 25.45
#